data_AF-A0A6A5WD90-F1
#
_entry.id   AF-A0A6A5WD90-F1
#
_cell.length_a   1.000
_cell.length_b   1.000
_cell.length_c   1.000
_cell.angle_alpha   90.00
_cell.angle_beta   90.00
_cell.angle_gamma   90.00
#
_symmetry.space_group_name_H-M   'P 1'
#
loop_
_entity.id
_entity.type
_entity.pdbx_description
1 polymer ?
#
loop_
_entity_poly.entity_id
_entity_poly.type
_entity_poly.pdbx_seq_one_letter_code
_entity_poly.pdbx_strand_id
1 'polypeptide(L)'
;DWRKIERLLRQVVTNIYDTRSRQLSQTIHSISVRNILLENENNRLKEALVNEKKKRQRGKPLLLEAPSQYDGGAIFWSPQKVQEARDRQCKKDAEEEALQHQKDLDKIERAHKKAEKARMLEERKRTQAMAKEIKLQKQAEKQLQKLAKKTPKARSKSSKNVVKSKAITIESSTDDEQVDEVSDDEVSLIEMGAATPARSRRDRIIKLPSKFRE
;
A
#
# COMPACT_ATOMS: atom_id res chain seq x y z
N ASP A 1 19.76 -18.92 -27.02
CA ASP A 1 19.49 -19.31 -28.43
C ASP A 1 18.53 -20.51 -28.45
N TRP A 2 17.28 -20.27 -28.81
CA TRP A 2 16.19 -21.25 -28.73
C TRP A 2 16.42 -22.47 -29.61
N ARG A 3 17.18 -22.32 -30.72
CA ARG A 3 17.53 -23.43 -31.63
C ARG A 3 18.38 -24.49 -30.92
N LYS A 4 19.26 -24.08 -30.01
CA LYS A 4 20.08 -25.00 -29.20
C LYS A 4 19.20 -25.76 -28.20
N ILE A 5 18.28 -25.06 -27.55
CA ILE A 5 17.33 -25.65 -26.60
C ILE A 5 16.41 -26.64 -27.31
N GLU A 6 15.95 -26.32 -28.52
CA GLU A 6 15.10 -27.21 -29.31
C GLU A 6 15.85 -28.49 -29.75
N ARG A 7 17.13 -28.40 -30.13
CA ARG A 7 17.95 -29.59 -30.42
C ARG A 7 18.07 -30.50 -29.20
N LEU A 8 18.32 -29.93 -28.03
CA LEU A 8 18.39 -30.69 -26.77
C LEU A 8 17.03 -31.31 -26.43
N LEU A 9 15.93 -30.56 -26.61
CA LEU A 9 14.59 -31.08 -26.41
C LEU A 9 14.33 -32.30 -27.30
N ARG A 10 14.70 -32.24 -28.58
CA ARG A 10 14.56 -33.35 -29.54
C ARG A 10 15.43 -34.56 -29.21
N GLN A 11 16.55 -34.37 -28.52
CA GLN A 11 17.39 -35.48 -28.04
C GLN A 11 16.82 -36.16 -26.79
N VAL A 12 16.22 -35.39 -25.88
CA VAL A 12 15.69 -35.90 -24.61
C VAL A 12 14.29 -36.49 -24.76
N VAL A 13 13.47 -35.93 -25.66
CA VAL A 13 12.09 -36.36 -25.87
C VAL A 13 12.05 -37.58 -26.80
N THR A 14 11.50 -38.68 -26.29
CA THR A 14 11.35 -39.95 -27.03
C THR A 14 10.34 -39.88 -28.18
N ASN A 15 9.24 -39.15 -28.01
CA ASN A 15 8.24 -38.92 -29.06
C ASN A 15 8.01 -37.42 -29.31
N ILE A 16 8.57 -36.95 -30.43
CA ILE A 16 8.52 -35.55 -30.86
C ILE A 16 7.10 -35.12 -31.27
N TYR A 17 6.27 -36.07 -31.72
CA TYR A 17 4.90 -35.80 -32.16
C TYR A 17 3.88 -35.86 -31.01
N ASP A 18 4.30 -36.18 -29.79
CA ASP A 18 3.41 -36.10 -28.63
C ASP A 18 2.94 -34.65 -28.43
N THR A 19 1.65 -34.52 -28.12
CA THR A 19 0.98 -33.23 -27.91
C THR A 19 1.66 -32.40 -26.82
N ARG A 20 2.07 -33.06 -25.72
CA ARG A 20 2.80 -32.44 -24.60
C ARG A 20 4.19 -31.93 -25.03
N SER A 21 4.91 -32.72 -25.82
CA SER A 21 6.21 -32.33 -26.39
C SER A 21 6.10 -31.10 -27.29
N ARG A 22 5.04 -31.04 -28.12
CA ARG A 22 4.77 -29.90 -28.98
C ARG A 22 4.41 -28.64 -28.19
N GLN A 23 3.56 -28.77 -27.16
CA GLN A 23 3.23 -27.67 -26.25
C GLN A 23 4.49 -27.15 -25.54
N LEU A 24 5.36 -28.04 -25.06
CA LEU A 24 6.61 -27.67 -24.43
C LEU A 24 7.54 -26.92 -25.40
N SER A 25 7.70 -27.41 -26.63
CA SER A 25 8.48 -26.71 -27.67
C SER A 25 7.95 -25.30 -27.95
N GLN A 26 6.63 -25.16 -28.08
CA GLN A 26 5.97 -23.86 -28.30
C GLN A 26 6.17 -22.89 -27.13
N THR A 27 6.03 -23.37 -25.89
CA THR A 27 6.26 -22.52 -24.71
C THR A 27 7.72 -22.08 -24.60
N ILE A 28 8.68 -22.97 -24.85
CA ILE A 28 10.11 -22.64 -24.89
C ILE A 28 10.39 -21.58 -25.96
N HIS A 29 9.81 -21.74 -27.15
CA HIS A 29 9.95 -20.76 -28.23
C HIS A 29 9.38 -19.40 -27.82
N SER A 30 8.15 -19.37 -27.29
CA SER A 30 7.50 -18.16 -26.79
C SER A 30 8.33 -17.46 -25.72
N ILE A 31 8.85 -18.21 -24.74
CA ILE A 31 9.70 -17.67 -23.67
C ILE A 31 10.99 -17.10 -24.25
N SER A 32 11.63 -17.82 -25.19
CA SER A 32 12.87 -17.33 -25.81
C SER A 32 12.67 -16.05 -26.63
N VAL A 33 11.59 -15.98 -27.42
CA VAL A 33 11.26 -14.77 -28.18
C VAL A 33 11.01 -13.60 -27.23
N ARG A 34 10.23 -13.82 -26.16
CA ARG A 34 10.01 -12.81 -25.12
C ARG A 34 11.32 -12.37 -24.47
N ASN A 35 12.22 -13.29 -24.15
CA ASN A 35 13.50 -12.95 -23.54
C ASN A 35 14.36 -12.09 -24.49
N ILE A 36 14.45 -12.44 -25.78
CA ILE A 36 15.18 -11.65 -26.78
C ILE A 36 14.57 -10.24 -26.90
N LEU A 37 13.24 -10.13 -26.91
CA LEU A 37 12.55 -8.84 -26.93
C LEU A 37 12.91 -8.00 -25.70
N LEU A 38 12.88 -8.59 -24.51
CA LEU A 38 13.25 -7.94 -23.25
C LEU A 38 14.73 -7.54 -23.22
N GLU A 39 15.63 -8.37 -23.74
CA GLU A 39 17.06 -8.04 -23.85
C GLU A 39 17.27 -6.82 -24.77
N ASN A 40 16.61 -6.80 -25.93
CA ASN A 40 16.67 -5.67 -26.86
C ASN A 40 16.07 -4.40 -26.26
N GLU A 41 14.93 -4.50 -25.57
CA GLU A 41 14.31 -3.38 -24.87
C GLU A 41 15.23 -2.84 -23.77
N ASN A 42 15.80 -3.71 -22.94
CA ASN A 42 16.79 -3.32 -21.94
C ASN A 42 17.99 -2.61 -22.56
N ASN A 43 18.50 -3.10 -23.69
CA ASN A 43 19.62 -2.44 -24.40
C ASN A 43 19.22 -1.05 -24.90
N ARG A 44 18.05 -0.90 -25.52
CA ARG A 44 17.52 0.40 -25.97
C ARG A 44 17.28 1.36 -24.82
N LEU A 45 16.79 0.89 -23.68
CA LEU A 45 16.59 1.69 -22.47
C LEU A 45 17.94 2.16 -21.90
N LYS A 46 18.96 1.29 -21.86
CA LYS A 46 20.31 1.66 -21.47
C LYS A 46 20.89 2.73 -22.39
N GLU A 47 20.75 2.57 -23.70
CA GLU A 47 21.18 3.57 -24.69
C GLU A 47 20.45 4.90 -24.52
N ALA A 48 19.13 4.86 -24.37
CA ALA A 48 18.30 6.04 -24.14
C ALA A 48 18.74 6.77 -22.87
N LEU A 49 19.00 6.04 -21.78
CA LEU A 49 19.51 6.60 -20.53
C LEU A 49 20.88 7.26 -20.72
N VAL A 50 21.80 6.63 -21.44
CA VAL A 50 23.12 7.24 -21.75
C VAL A 50 22.96 8.52 -22.59
N ASN A 51 22.11 8.50 -23.60
CA ASN A 51 21.85 9.66 -24.46
C ASN A 51 21.20 10.80 -23.68
N GLU A 52 20.29 10.48 -22.77
CA GLU A 52 19.64 11.42 -21.86
C GLU A 52 20.67 12.07 -20.92
N LYS A 53 21.54 11.26 -20.29
CA LYS A 53 22.65 11.75 -19.47
C LYS A 53 23.58 12.67 -20.25
N LYS A 54 23.97 12.30 -21.47
CA LYS A 54 24.80 13.15 -22.35
C LYS A 54 24.09 14.45 -22.70
N LYS A 55 22.78 14.41 -23.00
CA LYS A 55 21.98 15.61 -23.28
C LYS A 55 21.94 16.55 -22.07
N ARG A 56 21.75 16.01 -20.85
CA ARG A 56 21.81 16.79 -19.60
C ARG A 56 23.18 17.39 -19.34
N GLN A 57 24.25 16.71 -19.75
CA GLN A 57 25.62 17.22 -19.58
C GLN A 57 25.99 18.30 -20.61
N ARG A 58 25.51 18.22 -21.86
CA ARG A 58 25.90 19.13 -22.97
C ARG A 58 25.68 20.62 -22.68
N GLY A 59 24.75 20.98 -21.80
CA GLY A 59 24.46 22.37 -21.43
C GLY A 59 25.02 22.81 -20.07
N LYS A 60 25.66 21.91 -19.32
CA LYS A 60 26.21 22.24 -18.00
C LYS A 60 27.62 22.83 -18.18
N PRO A 61 27.87 24.08 -17.78
CA PRO A 61 29.22 24.63 -17.83
C PRO A 61 30.10 23.87 -16.82
N LEU A 62 31.35 23.61 -17.21
CA LEU A 62 32.33 23.07 -16.29
C LEU A 62 32.74 24.18 -15.31
N LEU A 63 32.49 23.98 -14.02
CA LEU A 63 32.82 24.95 -12.98
C LEU A 63 34.32 24.89 -12.68
N LEU A 64 35.10 25.73 -13.37
CA LEU A 64 36.52 25.92 -13.11
C LEU A 64 36.70 26.94 -11.98
N GLU A 65 37.49 26.59 -10.96
CA GLU A 65 37.81 27.47 -9.83
C GLU A 65 38.92 28.45 -10.25
N ALA A 66 38.63 29.75 -10.21
CA ALA A 66 39.64 30.79 -10.50
C ALA A 66 40.81 30.74 -9.48
N PRO A 67 42.04 31.10 -9.90
CA PRO A 67 43.16 31.27 -8.97
C PRO A 67 42.85 32.32 -7.90
N SER A 68 43.47 32.21 -6.72
CA SER A 68 43.21 33.16 -5.61
C SER A 68 43.64 34.60 -5.92
N GLN A 69 44.61 34.79 -6.81
CA GLN A 69 45.09 36.08 -7.30
C GLN A 69 44.56 36.30 -8.73
N TYR A 70 43.26 36.56 -8.86
CA TYR A 70 42.64 36.78 -10.16
C TYR A 70 42.29 38.26 -10.36
N ASP A 71 42.97 38.90 -11.30
CA ASP A 71 42.85 40.35 -11.58
C ASP A 71 41.80 40.69 -12.67
N GLY A 72 40.87 39.77 -12.98
CA GLY A 72 39.74 40.05 -13.88
C GLY A 72 40.00 39.87 -15.40
N GLY A 73 41.13 39.27 -15.79
CA GLY A 73 41.46 38.98 -17.20
C GLY A 73 40.94 37.65 -17.75
N ALA A 74 41.14 37.35 -19.04
CA ALA A 74 40.84 36.03 -19.57
C ALA A 74 41.82 34.97 -18.99
N ILE A 75 41.30 33.85 -18.47
CA ILE A 75 42.11 32.74 -17.95
C ILE A 75 42.19 31.64 -19.00
N PHE A 76 43.40 31.28 -19.43
CA PHE A 76 43.62 30.08 -20.21
C PHE A 76 43.83 28.88 -19.28
N TRP A 77 43.00 27.86 -19.43
CA TRP A 77 43.05 26.66 -18.61
C TRP A 77 43.89 25.56 -19.27
N SER A 78 44.82 24.98 -18.51
CA SER A 78 45.53 23.79 -18.97
C SER A 78 44.58 22.57 -19.05
N PRO A 79 44.84 21.60 -19.94
CA PRO A 79 44.05 20.37 -20.01
C PRO A 79 43.92 19.64 -18.66
N GLN A 80 44.97 19.70 -17.84
CA GLN A 80 44.97 19.12 -16.50
C GLN A 80 43.95 19.80 -15.57
N LYS A 81 43.85 21.14 -15.58
CA LYS A 81 42.87 21.87 -14.77
C LYS A 81 41.43 21.58 -15.19
N VAL A 82 41.21 21.40 -16.49
CA VAL A 82 39.91 20.97 -17.03
C VAL A 82 39.56 19.56 -16.53
N GLN A 83 40.53 18.63 -16.50
CA GLN A 83 40.29 17.29 -15.98
C GLN A 83 40.01 17.29 -14.46
N GLU A 84 40.77 18.06 -13.67
CA GLU A 84 40.52 18.21 -12.23
C GLU A 84 39.10 18.71 -11.92
N ALA A 85 38.60 19.67 -12.70
CA ALA A 85 37.23 20.17 -12.56
C ALA A 85 36.18 19.10 -12.92
N ARG A 86 36.42 18.30 -13.96
CA ARG A 86 35.55 17.16 -14.32
C ARG A 86 35.53 16.12 -13.22
N ASP A 87 36.69 15.76 -12.68
CA ASP A 87 36.80 14.75 -11.63
C ASP A 87 36.08 15.20 -10.35
N ARG A 88 36.21 16.49 -9.97
CA ARG A 88 35.41 17.06 -8.87
C ARG A 88 33.91 16.96 -9.12
N GLN A 89 33.46 17.29 -10.32
CA GLN A 89 32.05 17.24 -10.65
C GLN A 89 31.52 15.80 -10.65
N CYS A 90 32.28 14.86 -11.21
CA CYS A 90 31.97 13.42 -11.13
C CYS A 90 31.88 12.92 -9.69
N LYS A 91 32.78 13.36 -8.79
CA LYS A 91 32.72 13.01 -7.37
C LYS A 91 31.46 13.55 -6.69
N LYS A 92 31.13 14.83 -6.90
CA LYS A 92 29.90 15.45 -6.36
C LYS A 92 28.65 14.74 -6.85
N ASP A 93 28.56 14.49 -8.17
CA ASP A 93 27.43 13.77 -8.76
C ASP A 93 27.30 12.35 -8.17
N ALA A 94 28.41 11.64 -7.99
CA ALA A 94 28.41 10.29 -7.38
C ALA A 94 27.99 10.30 -5.90
N GLU A 95 28.43 11.29 -5.12
CA GLU A 95 28.01 11.48 -3.73
C GLU A 95 26.50 11.78 -3.64
N GLU A 96 25.98 12.64 -4.52
CA GLU A 96 24.55 12.94 -4.60
C GLU A 96 23.72 11.71 -4.98
N GLU A 97 24.17 10.92 -5.97
CA GLU A 97 23.53 9.66 -6.36
C GLU A 97 23.53 8.64 -5.22
N ALA A 98 24.64 8.49 -4.48
CA ALA A 98 24.73 7.60 -3.33
C ALA A 98 23.78 8.01 -2.20
N LEU A 99 23.68 9.32 -1.91
CA LEU A 99 22.74 9.84 -0.91
C LEU A 99 21.28 9.62 -1.32
N GLN A 100 20.95 9.79 -2.61
CA GLN A 100 19.60 9.47 -3.11
C GLN A 100 19.27 7.99 -2.95
N HIS A 101 20.21 7.12 -3.35
CA HIS A 101 20.06 5.68 -3.21
C HIS A 101 19.83 5.27 -1.74
N GLN A 102 20.61 5.82 -0.79
CA GLN A 102 20.42 5.57 0.63
C GLN A 102 19.03 6.00 1.11
N LYS A 103 18.56 7.18 0.69
CA LYS A 103 17.21 7.66 1.04
C LYS A 103 16.12 6.75 0.51
N ASP A 104 16.29 6.17 -0.67
CA ASP A 104 15.30 5.27 -1.25
C ASP A 104 15.29 3.90 -0.56
N LEU A 105 16.47 3.36 -0.20
CA LEU A 105 16.56 2.17 0.65
C LEU A 105 15.88 2.39 2.00
N ASP A 106 16.14 3.52 2.65
CA ASP A 106 15.49 3.88 3.92
C ASP A 106 13.96 3.96 3.80
N LYS A 107 13.45 4.50 2.69
CA LYS A 107 11.99 4.54 2.45
C LYS A 107 11.41 3.14 2.31
N ILE A 108 12.08 2.26 1.56
CA ILE A 108 11.65 0.86 1.37
C ILE A 108 11.64 0.14 2.71
N GLU A 109 12.70 0.28 3.51
CA GLU A 109 12.80 -0.36 4.81
C GLU A 109 11.71 0.11 5.79
N ARG A 110 11.44 1.43 5.83
CA ARG A 110 10.36 2.00 6.64
C ARG A 110 8.99 1.49 6.19
N ALA A 111 8.76 1.38 4.88
CA ALA A 111 7.51 0.83 4.35
C ALA A 111 7.33 -0.63 4.76
N HIS A 112 8.40 -1.44 4.68
CA HIS A 112 8.38 -2.84 5.10
C HIS A 112 8.06 -2.99 6.58
N LYS A 113 8.79 -2.28 7.46
CA LYS A 113 8.55 -2.28 8.91
C LYS A 113 7.12 -1.86 9.26
N LYS A 114 6.56 -0.89 8.53
CA LYS A 114 5.17 -0.44 8.74
C LYS A 114 4.17 -1.53 8.33
N ALA A 115 4.41 -2.20 7.20
CA ALA A 115 3.57 -3.29 6.73
C ALA A 115 3.60 -4.49 7.70
N GLU A 116 4.77 -4.88 8.20
CA GLU A 116 4.91 -5.96 9.18
C GLU A 116 4.16 -5.66 10.47
N LYS A 117 4.33 -4.45 11.03
CA LYS A 117 3.61 -4.02 12.23
C LYS A 117 2.09 -4.02 12.02
N ALA A 118 1.62 -3.58 10.85
CA ALA A 118 0.21 -3.63 10.51
C ALA A 118 -0.32 -5.07 10.48
N ARG A 119 0.44 -5.99 9.88
CA ARG A 119 0.09 -7.42 9.81
C ARG A 119 -0.01 -8.06 11.19
N MET A 120 0.97 -7.81 12.06
CA MET A 120 0.97 -8.30 13.44
C MET A 120 -0.22 -7.77 14.25
N LEU A 121 -0.58 -6.50 14.05
CA LEU A 121 -1.72 -5.89 14.73
C LEU A 121 -3.06 -6.45 14.24
N GLU A 122 -3.16 -6.77 12.95
CA GLU A 122 -4.33 -7.44 12.38
C GLU A 122 -4.46 -8.88 12.90
N GLU A 123 -3.37 -9.66 12.95
CA GLU A 123 -3.37 -11.00 13.54
C GLU A 123 -3.77 -10.97 15.02
N ARG A 124 -3.31 -9.97 15.79
CA ARG A 124 -3.72 -9.76 17.18
C ARG A 124 -5.22 -9.45 17.30
N LYS A 125 -5.78 -8.64 16.39
CA LYS A 125 -7.22 -8.36 16.37
C LYS A 125 -8.03 -9.62 16.04
N ARG A 126 -7.59 -10.41 15.05
CA ARG A 126 -8.24 -11.67 14.67
C ARG A 126 -8.25 -12.67 15.83
N THR A 127 -7.12 -12.87 16.49
CA THR A 127 -7.03 -13.77 17.67
C THR A 127 -7.93 -13.31 18.81
N GLN A 128 -8.01 -12.01 19.08
CA GLN A 128 -8.94 -11.47 20.08
C GLN A 128 -10.41 -11.69 19.71
N ALA A 129 -10.77 -11.50 18.44
CA ALA A 129 -12.14 -11.75 17.97
C ALA A 129 -12.52 -13.23 18.15
N MET A 130 -11.67 -14.15 17.70
CA MET A 130 -11.88 -15.60 17.88
C MET A 130 -12.00 -15.97 19.37
N ALA A 131 -11.17 -15.40 20.24
CA ALA A 131 -11.24 -15.67 21.67
C ALA A 131 -12.54 -15.16 22.31
N LYS A 132 -13.10 -14.03 21.84
CA LYS A 132 -14.41 -13.54 22.27
C LYS A 132 -15.53 -14.48 21.83
N GLU A 133 -15.50 -14.93 20.58
CA GLU A 133 -16.49 -15.85 20.04
C GLU A 133 -16.51 -17.19 20.78
N ILE A 134 -15.34 -17.78 21.05
CA ILE A 134 -15.21 -19.01 21.84
C ILE A 134 -15.78 -18.81 23.27
N LYS A 135 -15.54 -17.65 23.89
CA LYS A 135 -16.10 -17.36 25.22
C LYS A 135 -17.64 -17.32 25.18
N LEU A 136 -18.22 -16.70 24.16
CA LEU A 136 -19.66 -16.59 23.99
C LEU A 136 -20.29 -17.98 23.75
N GLN A 137 -19.71 -18.78 22.86
CA GLN A 137 -20.14 -20.16 22.62
C GLN A 137 -20.12 -21.00 23.89
N LYS A 138 -19.02 -20.94 24.67
CA LYS A 138 -18.92 -21.64 25.96
C LYS A 138 -19.96 -21.16 26.98
N GLN A 139 -20.32 -19.88 26.98
CA GLN A 139 -21.37 -19.36 27.85
C GLN A 139 -22.75 -19.89 27.42
N ALA A 140 -23.05 -19.88 26.12
CA ALA A 140 -24.30 -20.42 25.55
C ALA A 140 -24.44 -21.92 25.84
N GLU A 141 -23.39 -22.72 25.61
CA GLU A 141 -23.38 -24.15 25.95
C GLU A 141 -23.62 -24.40 27.44
N LYS A 142 -22.97 -23.62 28.32
CA LYS A 142 -23.21 -23.71 29.77
C LYS A 142 -24.66 -23.39 30.14
N GLN A 143 -25.29 -22.41 29.48
CA GLN A 143 -26.70 -22.09 29.68
C GLN A 143 -27.60 -23.23 29.21
N LEU A 144 -27.35 -23.80 28.03
CA LEU A 144 -28.08 -24.97 27.51
C LEU A 144 -27.96 -26.19 28.44
N GLN A 145 -26.75 -26.47 28.95
CA GLN A 145 -26.54 -27.56 29.91
C GLN A 145 -27.30 -27.33 31.23
N LYS A 146 -27.37 -26.09 31.72
CA LYS A 146 -28.16 -25.75 32.91
C LYS A 146 -29.65 -25.99 32.66
N LEU A 147 -30.17 -25.62 31.49
CA LEU A 147 -31.58 -25.86 31.11
C LEU A 147 -31.87 -27.35 30.95
N ALA A 148 -30.98 -28.13 30.32
CA ALA A 148 -31.11 -29.57 30.16
C ALA A 148 -31.13 -30.30 31.52
N LYS A 149 -30.29 -29.88 32.48
CA LYS A 149 -30.28 -30.43 33.86
C LYS A 149 -31.51 -30.04 34.68
N LYS A 150 -32.22 -28.97 34.31
CA LYS A 150 -33.47 -28.53 34.94
C LYS A 150 -34.71 -29.22 34.38
N THR A 151 -34.58 -30.16 33.43
CA THR A 151 -35.72 -30.98 32.99
C THR A 151 -36.21 -31.86 34.16
N PRO A 152 -37.46 -31.69 34.64
CA PRO A 152 -37.94 -32.43 35.80
C PRO A 152 -38.30 -33.87 35.43
N LYS A 153 -37.78 -34.85 36.18
CA LYS A 153 -38.44 -36.15 36.34
C LYS A 153 -39.80 -35.92 36.99
N ALA A 154 -40.84 -35.73 36.19
CA ALA A 154 -42.21 -35.72 36.66
C ALA A 154 -42.67 -37.16 36.95
N ARG A 155 -42.48 -37.61 38.20
CA ARG A 155 -43.10 -38.82 38.73
C ARG A 155 -43.74 -38.50 40.09
N SER A 156 -45.08 -38.46 40.06
CA SER A 156 -46.03 -38.75 41.14
C SER A 156 -45.85 -38.02 42.50
N LYS A 157 -46.84 -37.21 42.89
CA LYS A 157 -47.98 -37.63 43.75
C LYS A 157 -48.82 -36.41 44.14
N SER A 158 -50.10 -36.70 44.31
CA SER A 158 -51.20 -35.87 44.76
C SER A 158 -51.04 -35.37 46.21
N SER A 159 -51.56 -34.18 46.52
CA SER A 159 -52.75 -34.04 47.38
C SER A 159 -53.12 -32.57 47.66
N LYS A 160 -54.40 -32.29 47.41
CA LYS A 160 -55.35 -31.34 48.03
C LYS A 160 -54.81 -30.09 48.72
N ASN A 161 -55.27 -28.93 48.25
CA ASN A 161 -56.16 -28.10 49.06
C ASN A 161 -57.06 -27.20 48.19
N VAL A 162 -58.31 -27.14 48.64
CA VAL A 162 -59.43 -26.36 48.13
C VAL A 162 -59.48 -25.06 48.94
N VAL A 163 -59.45 -23.88 48.31
CA VAL A 163 -60.35 -22.75 48.62
C VAL A 163 -60.50 -21.90 47.35
N LYS A 164 -61.71 -21.37 47.21
CA LYS A 164 -62.41 -20.86 46.04
C LYS A 164 -62.37 -19.32 46.00
N SER A 165 -62.16 -18.73 44.82
CA SER A 165 -62.67 -17.42 44.32
C SER A 165 -61.71 -16.88 43.25
N LYS A 166 -62.07 -16.15 42.20
CA LYS A 166 -63.28 -15.94 41.38
C LYS A 166 -62.74 -15.34 40.04
N ALA A 167 -63.54 -15.43 38.98
CA ALA A 167 -63.28 -15.05 37.56
C ALA A 167 -62.63 -13.66 37.36
N ILE A 168 -61.53 -13.54 36.58
CA ILE A 168 -61.37 -13.32 35.11
C ILE A 168 -61.73 -11.89 34.65
N THR A 169 -60.79 -11.28 33.90
CA THR A 169 -60.95 -10.42 32.69
C THR A 169 -60.17 -9.11 32.80
N ILE A 170 -59.40 -8.54 31.86
CA ILE A 170 -58.77 -8.85 30.54
C ILE A 170 -57.86 -7.59 30.29
N GLU A 171 -56.71 -7.78 29.62
CA GLU A 171 -55.90 -6.73 28.91
C GLU A 171 -55.23 -5.63 29.76
N SER A 172 -54.07 -5.04 29.45
CA SER A 172 -53.17 -4.98 28.27
C SER A 172 -51.82 -4.37 28.72
N SER A 173 -50.85 -4.35 27.79
CA SER A 173 -49.66 -3.47 27.70
C SER A 173 -48.54 -3.68 28.75
N THR A 174 -47.50 -4.46 28.42
CA THR A 174 -46.22 -4.05 27.76
C THR A 174 -45.32 -3.22 28.67
N ASP A 175 -44.35 -3.88 29.31
CA ASP A 175 -43.08 -3.28 29.73
C ASP A 175 -41.97 -4.20 29.22
N ASP A 176 -41.56 -3.96 27.97
CA ASP A 176 -40.28 -4.41 27.43
C ASP A 176 -39.23 -3.35 27.79
N GLU A 177 -38.29 -3.75 28.65
CA GLU A 177 -36.97 -3.14 28.71
C GLU A 177 -36.20 -3.48 27.41
N GLN A 178 -36.11 -2.50 26.52
CA GLN A 178 -35.06 -2.25 25.53
C GLN A 178 -35.37 -0.84 25.01
N VAL A 179 -34.44 0.10 24.86
CA VAL A 179 -33.30 0.08 23.95
C VAL A 179 -32.29 1.15 24.43
N ASP A 180 -31.00 0.84 24.46
CA ASP A 180 -29.95 1.87 24.49
C ASP A 180 -30.06 2.69 23.20
N GLU A 181 -30.48 3.94 23.36
CA GLU A 181 -30.61 4.91 22.29
C GLU A 181 -29.23 5.39 21.85
N VAL A 182 -28.96 5.11 20.58
CA VAL A 182 -27.83 5.64 19.82
C VAL A 182 -28.04 7.14 19.69
N SER A 183 -27.21 7.92 20.38
CA SER A 183 -27.10 9.36 20.19
C SER A 183 -26.30 9.67 18.92
N ASP A 184 -26.98 9.65 17.77
CA ASP A 184 -26.57 10.42 16.59
C ASP A 184 -27.48 11.66 16.56
N ASP A 185 -26.90 12.83 16.82
CA ASP A 185 -27.22 14.12 16.18
C ASP A 185 -26.69 15.30 17.03
N GLU A 186 -25.40 15.60 16.84
CA GLU A 186 -24.91 16.99 16.84
C GLU A 186 -24.08 17.12 15.56
N VAL A 187 -24.79 17.04 14.43
CA VAL A 187 -24.35 17.62 13.17
C VAL A 187 -24.25 19.12 13.39
N SER A 188 -23.03 19.59 13.67
CA SER A 188 -22.71 21.01 13.71
C SER A 188 -23.20 21.65 12.40
N LEU A 189 -24.24 22.46 12.56
CA LEU A 189 -24.85 23.27 11.54
C LEU A 189 -23.76 24.02 10.75
N ILE A 190 -23.77 23.82 9.44
CA ILE A 190 -22.96 24.58 8.49
C ILE A 190 -23.39 26.03 8.61
N GLU A 191 -22.66 26.81 9.39
CA GLU A 191 -22.68 28.26 9.25
C GLU A 191 -21.99 28.56 7.92
N MET A 192 -22.79 28.93 6.91
CA MET A 192 -22.36 29.50 5.64
C MET A 192 -21.67 30.85 5.91
N GLY A 193 -20.46 30.79 6.46
CA GLY A 193 -19.51 31.89 6.50
C GLY A 193 -18.88 32.06 5.12
N ALA A 194 -18.98 33.28 4.59
CA ALA A 194 -18.52 33.69 3.27
C ALA A 194 -17.20 33.04 2.82
N ALA A 195 -17.13 32.72 1.52
CA ALA A 195 -15.94 32.19 0.87
C ALA A 195 -14.69 33.02 1.23
N THR A 196 -13.75 32.40 1.93
CA THR A 196 -12.44 33.02 2.20
C THR A 196 -11.75 33.30 0.85
N PRO A 197 -11.15 34.50 0.66
CA PRO A 197 -10.50 34.81 -0.61
C PRO A 197 -9.31 33.87 -0.83
N ALA A 198 -9.19 33.37 -2.07
CA ALA A 198 -8.13 32.46 -2.47
C ALA A 198 -6.74 33.01 -2.10
N ARG A 199 -6.03 32.31 -1.22
CA ARG A 199 -4.75 32.76 -0.67
C ARG A 199 -3.60 32.27 -1.55
N SER A 200 -2.80 33.20 -2.06
CA SER A 200 -1.61 32.91 -2.87
C SER A 200 -0.52 32.23 -2.02
N ARG A 201 0.23 31.29 -2.59
CA ARG A 201 1.39 30.60 -1.95
C ARG A 201 2.53 31.53 -1.48
N ARG A 202 2.41 32.85 -1.68
CA ARG A 202 3.44 33.87 -1.42
C ARG A 202 2.92 35.11 -0.67
N ASP A 203 1.85 34.96 0.13
CA ASP A 203 1.26 36.04 0.95
C ASP A 203 0.97 37.36 0.21
N ARG A 204 0.65 37.29 -1.09
CA ARG A 204 0.21 38.46 -1.86
C ARG A 204 -1.30 38.59 -1.79
N ILE A 205 -1.77 39.78 -1.42
CA ILE A 205 -3.18 40.16 -1.48
C ILE A 205 -3.60 40.26 -2.95
N ILE A 206 -4.51 39.39 -3.39
CA ILE A 206 -5.05 39.40 -4.76
C ILE A 206 -6.15 40.45 -4.83
N LYS A 207 -5.92 41.53 -5.59
CA LYS A 207 -6.94 42.55 -5.87
C LYS A 207 -7.78 42.10 -7.07
N LEU A 208 -9.07 41.86 -6.86
CA LEU A 208 -9.99 41.54 -7.97
C LEU A 208 -10.24 42.78 -8.85
N PRO A 209 -10.36 42.63 -10.18
CA PRO A 209 -10.74 43.69 -11.11
C PRO A 209 -12.12 44.29 -10.79
N SER A 210 -12.35 45.56 -11.14
CA SER A 210 -13.58 46.31 -10.80
C SER A 210 -14.87 45.65 -11.31
N LYS A 211 -14.80 44.93 -12.44
CA LYS A 211 -15.94 44.22 -13.04
C LYS A 211 -16.49 43.07 -12.16
N PHE A 212 -15.72 42.62 -11.16
CA PHE A 212 -16.06 41.49 -10.28
C PHE A 212 -16.18 41.91 -8.81
N ARG A 213 -16.28 43.22 -8.53
CA ARG A 213 -16.59 43.73 -7.19
C ARG A 213 -18.07 44.09 -7.19
N GLU A 214 -18.89 43.22 -6.60
CA GLU A 214 -20.30 43.53 -6.25
C GLU A 214 -20.34 44.50 -5.06
#